data_AF-A0A2M7SS31-F1
#
_entry.id   AF-A0A2M7SS31-F1
#
_cell.length_a   1.000
_cell.length_b   1.000
_cell.length_c   1.000
_cell.angle_alpha   90.00
_cell.angle_beta   90.00
_cell.angle_gamma   90.00
#
_symmetry.space_group_name_H-M   'P 1'
#
loop_
_entity.id
_entity.type
_entity.pdbx_description
1 polymer ?
#
loop_
_entity_poly.entity_id
_entity_poly.type
_entity_poly.pdbx_seq_one_letter_code
_entity_poly.pdbx_strand_id
1 'polypeptide(L)'
;MIKILYRKTAHSVHPLGKMLWWGMMNLPKPPYRAELQVQASGLKNGKQAQVRASVAHSDGYKLTAIPVVAFLLQYLDGSAKRPGLWMMGHLAEPIRLMKDMEKMGVLVHASEV
;
A
#
# COMPACT_ATOMS: atom_id res chain seq x y z
N MET A 1 45.14 25.93 21.83
CA MET A 1 44.38 24.74 22.27
C MET A 1 42.91 25.13 22.41
N ILE A 2 42.09 24.86 21.39
CA ILE A 2 40.70 25.31 21.31
C ILE A 2 39.80 24.25 21.95
N LYS A 3 39.14 24.59 23.05
CA LYS A 3 38.18 23.73 23.74
C LYS A 3 36.78 24.05 23.20
N ILE A 4 36.32 23.27 22.23
CA ILE A 4 34.94 23.37 21.70
C ILE A 4 34.00 22.93 22.81
N LEU A 5 33.26 23.88 23.37
CA LEU A 5 32.24 23.67 24.39
C LEU A 5 31.04 22.96 23.74
N TYR A 6 30.95 21.65 23.92
CA TYR A 6 29.81 20.85 23.48
C TYR A 6 28.56 21.27 24.29
N ARG A 7 27.71 22.12 23.71
CA ARG A 7 26.44 22.55 24.32
C ARG A 7 25.46 21.37 24.30
N LYS A 8 25.43 20.61 25.39
CA LYS A 8 24.54 19.46 25.64
C LYS A 8 23.08 19.92 25.73
N THR A 9 22.42 20.12 24.59
CA THR A 9 20.96 20.33 24.52
C THR A 9 20.28 18.97 24.35
N ALA A 10 20.06 18.26 25.45
CA ALA A 10 19.51 16.89 25.40
C ALA A 10 18.53 16.56 26.54
N HIS A 11 17.64 17.49 26.91
CA HIS A 11 16.57 17.20 27.88
C HIS A 11 15.15 17.43 27.33
N SER A 12 14.97 18.22 26.27
CA SER A 12 13.63 18.60 25.77
C SER A 12 13.03 17.68 24.68
N VAL A 13 13.82 16.78 24.09
CA VAL A 13 13.35 15.83 23.06
C VAL A 13 12.63 14.61 23.65
N HIS A 14 12.93 14.25 24.90
CA HIS A 14 12.37 13.07 25.56
C HIS A 14 10.86 13.16 25.88
N PRO A 15 10.31 14.29 26.41
CA PRO A 15 8.88 14.38 26.69
C PRO A 15 8.02 14.46 25.41
N LEU A 16 8.49 15.15 24.37
CA LEU A 16 7.78 15.23 23.07
C LEU A 16 7.74 13.86 22.37
N GLY A 17 8.85 13.11 22.39
CA GLY A 17 8.88 11.74 21.85
C GLY A 17 7.92 10.80 22.59
N LYS A 18 7.83 10.91 23.92
CA LYS A 18 6.87 10.15 24.73
C LYS A 18 5.42 10.54 24.44
N MET A 19 5.14 11.83 24.26
CA MET A 19 3.80 12.31 23.91
C MET A 19 3.39 11.86 22.51
N LEU A 20 4.31 11.90 21.53
CA LEU A 20 4.08 11.37 20.19
C LEU A 20 3.82 9.85 20.23
N TRP A 21 4.64 9.09 20.94
CA TRP A 21 4.45 7.65 21.13
C TRP A 21 3.10 7.34 21.78
N TRP A 22 2.77 8.03 22.87
CA TRP A 22 1.48 7.89 23.54
C TRP A 22 0.32 8.22 22.59
N GLY A 23 0.44 9.30 21.81
CA GLY A 23 -0.56 9.68 20.81
C GLY A 23 -0.74 8.60 19.74
N MET A 24 0.35 8.05 19.21
CA MET A 24 0.31 6.96 18.22
C MET A 24 -0.27 5.66 18.77
N MET A 25 -0.06 5.36 20.06
CA MET A 25 -0.57 4.13 20.68
C MET A 25 -2.01 4.24 21.15
N ASN A 26 -2.48 5.43 21.56
CA ASN A 26 -3.76 5.58 22.25
C ASN A 26 -4.85 6.29 21.43
N LEU A 27 -4.50 7.12 20.45
CA LEU A 27 -5.48 7.84 19.63
C LEU A 27 -6.10 7.01 18.51
N PRO A 28 -5.38 6.11 17.82
CA PRO A 28 -5.98 5.35 16.75
C PRO A 28 -7.03 4.40 17.32
N LYS A 29 -8.31 4.60 16.98
CA LYS A 29 -9.40 3.70 17.39
C LYS A 29 -9.69 2.69 16.27
N PRO A 30 -9.79 1.38 16.56
CA PRO A 30 -10.14 0.38 15.56
C PRO A 30 -11.57 0.62 15.02
N PRO A 31 -11.87 0.14 13.79
CA PRO A 31 -11.05 -0.74 12.95
C PRO A 31 -10.07 0.02 12.05
N TYR A 32 -8.81 -0.42 12.06
CA TYR A 32 -7.81 0.05 11.08
C TYR A 32 -8.13 -0.59 9.73
N ARG A 33 -8.17 0.22 8.67
CA ARG A 33 -8.30 -0.25 7.29
C ARG A 33 -7.10 0.28 6.52
N ALA A 34 -6.37 -0.61 5.89
CA ALA A 34 -5.38 -0.21 4.89
C ALA A 34 -6.09 -0.10 3.55
N GLU A 35 -5.94 1.04 2.88
CA GLU A 35 -6.53 1.30 1.57
C GLU A 35 -5.49 1.96 0.66
N LEU A 36 -5.36 1.42 -0.54
CA LEU A 36 -4.62 2.04 -1.64
C LEU A 36 -5.66 2.52 -2.65
N GLN A 37 -5.68 3.82 -2.91
CA GLN A 37 -6.60 4.44 -3.85
C GLN A 37 -5.82 5.15 -4.95
N VAL A 38 -6.27 4.96 -6.19
CA VAL A 38 -5.83 5.72 -7.35
C VAL A 38 -6.96 6.64 -7.82
N GLN A 39 -6.58 7.88 -8.12
CA GLN A 39 -7.42 8.85 -8.82
C GLN A 39 -6.66 9.27 -10.06
N ALA A 40 -7.24 9.02 -11.23
CA ALA A 40 -6.61 9.29 -12.51
C ALA A 40 -7.59 10.06 -13.40
N SER A 41 -7.08 10.98 -14.20
CA SER A 41 -7.83 11.67 -15.24
C SER A 41 -7.08 11.55 -16.56
N GLY A 42 -7.82 11.41 -17.66
CA GLY A 42 -7.22 11.25 -18.97
C GLY A 42 -8.23 10.97 -20.06
N LEU A 43 -7.75 10.44 -21.18
CA LEU A 43 -8.60 10.04 -22.29
C LEU A 43 -8.87 8.53 -22.23
N LYS A 44 -10.14 8.15 -22.16
CA LYS A 44 -10.60 6.77 -22.34
C LYS A 44 -11.47 6.72 -23.59
N ASN A 45 -11.08 5.91 -24.57
CA ASN A 45 -11.79 5.79 -25.85
C ASN A 45 -12.05 7.15 -26.54
N GLY A 46 -11.08 8.07 -26.46
CA GLY A 46 -11.17 9.41 -27.05
C GLY A 46 -12.04 10.41 -26.28
N LYS A 47 -12.63 10.04 -25.13
CA LYS A 47 -13.38 10.93 -24.26
C LYS A 47 -12.61 11.22 -22.98
N GLN A 48 -12.72 12.43 -22.46
CA GLN A 48 -12.20 12.76 -21.14
C GLN A 48 -12.91 11.89 -20.10
N ALA A 49 -12.14 11.21 -19.27
CA ALA A 49 -12.65 10.34 -18.22
C ALA A 49 -11.85 10.58 -16.94
N GLN A 50 -12.54 10.48 -15.81
CA GLN A 50 -11.89 10.36 -14.51
C GLN A 50 -12.17 8.95 -13.98
N VAL A 51 -11.15 8.33 -13.39
CA VAL A 51 -11.24 6.98 -12.83
C VAL A 51 -10.78 7.05 -11.39
N ARG A 52 -11.59 6.49 -10.52
CA ARG A 52 -11.24 6.21 -9.14
C ARG A 52 -11.29 4.72 -8.92
N ALA A 53 -10.20 4.14 -8.44
CA ALA A 53 -10.18 2.75 -8.03
C ALA A 53 -9.48 2.61 -6.67
N SER A 54 -9.89 1.64 -5.87
CA SER A 54 -9.23 1.34 -4.61
C SER A 54 -9.24 -0.14 -4.27
N VAL A 55 -8.24 -0.53 -3.49
CA VAL A 55 -8.13 -1.85 -2.87
C VAL A 55 -7.95 -1.65 -1.37
N ALA A 56 -8.66 -2.44 -0.56
CA ALA A 56 -8.59 -2.27 0.88
C ALA A 56 -8.80 -3.55 1.68
N HIS A 57 -8.21 -3.59 2.86
CA HIS A 57 -8.34 -4.70 3.81
C HIS A 57 -8.24 -4.18 5.25
N SER A 58 -8.90 -4.85 6.20
CA SER A 58 -8.85 -4.48 7.64
C SER A 58 -7.49 -4.74 8.30
N ASP A 59 -6.62 -5.46 7.60
CA ASP A 59 -5.28 -5.82 8.04
C ASP A 59 -4.30 -5.47 6.92
N GLY A 60 -3.44 -4.48 7.17
CA GLY A 60 -2.46 -3.99 6.21
C GLY A 60 -1.36 -5.01 5.88
N TYR A 61 -1.03 -5.93 6.80
CA TYR A 61 -0.06 -7.00 6.51
C TYR A 61 -0.64 -8.03 5.55
N LYS A 62 -1.95 -8.31 5.67
CA LYS A 62 -2.64 -9.13 4.66
C LYS A 62 -2.71 -8.40 3.32
N LEU A 63 -3.00 -7.10 3.31
CA LEU A 63 -3.04 -6.32 2.06
C LEU A 63 -1.72 -6.32 1.29
N THR A 64 -0.57 -6.49 1.96
CA THR A 64 0.74 -6.62 1.30
C THR A 64 1.06 -8.04 0.86
N ALA A 65 0.66 -9.06 1.63
CA ALA A 65 0.90 -10.46 1.28
C ALA A 65 -0.03 -10.99 0.17
N ILE A 66 -1.30 -10.60 0.19
CA ILE A 66 -2.33 -11.12 -0.73
C ILE A 66 -1.95 -10.90 -2.21
N PRO A 67 -1.48 -9.72 -2.67
CA PRO A 67 -1.07 -9.52 -4.06
C PRO A 67 0.04 -10.46 -4.51
N VAL A 68 0.98 -10.79 -3.61
CA VAL A 68 2.08 -11.73 -3.89
C VAL A 68 1.54 -13.14 -4.09
N VAL A 69 0.60 -13.58 -3.24
CA VAL A 69 -0.05 -14.89 -3.39
C VAL A 69 -0.91 -14.94 -4.66
N ALA A 70 -1.68 -13.89 -4.94
CA ALA A 70 -2.47 -13.78 -6.16
C ALA A 70 -1.60 -13.89 -7.41
N PHE A 71 -0.44 -13.22 -7.43
CA PHE A 71 0.52 -13.35 -8.53
C PHE A 71 1.16 -14.74 -8.60
N LEU A 72 1.48 -15.35 -7.45
CA LEU A 72 2.04 -16.70 -7.41
C LEU A 72 1.10 -17.73 -8.05
N LEU A 73 -0.23 -17.58 -7.89
CA LEU A 73 -1.20 -18.43 -8.57
C LEU A 73 -1.10 -18.31 -10.10
N GLN A 74 -0.89 -17.09 -10.62
CA GLN A 74 -0.65 -16.87 -12.06
C GLN A 74 0.70 -17.41 -12.52
N TYR A 75 1.71 -17.43 -11.65
CA TYR A 75 3.00 -18.00 -11.97
C TYR A 75 2.95 -19.53 -12.03
N LEU A 76 2.28 -20.16 -11.07
CA LEU A 76 2.18 -21.61 -10.94
C LEU A 76 1.36 -22.27 -12.05
N ASP A 77 0.32 -21.60 -12.55
CA ASP A 77 -0.45 -22.09 -13.70
C ASP A 77 0.17 -21.78 -15.07
N GLY A 78 1.33 -21.09 -15.06
CA GLY A 78 2.12 -20.80 -16.25
C GLY A 78 1.74 -19.51 -16.97
N SER A 79 0.62 -18.86 -16.64
CA SER A 79 0.16 -17.64 -17.34
C SER A 79 1.11 -16.44 -17.19
N ALA A 80 1.81 -16.34 -16.06
CA ALA A 80 2.80 -15.30 -15.80
C ALA A 80 4.26 -15.80 -15.85
N LYS A 81 4.51 -17.05 -16.26
CA LYS A 81 5.84 -17.66 -16.20
C LYS A 81 6.73 -17.17 -17.35
N ARG A 82 7.53 -16.13 -17.08
CA ARG A 82 8.54 -15.60 -18.01
C ARG A 82 9.95 -15.68 -17.41
N PRO A 83 10.95 -16.17 -18.16
CA PRO A 83 12.35 -16.13 -17.71
C PRO A 83 12.83 -14.68 -17.50
N GLY A 84 13.73 -14.48 -16.53
CA GLY A 84 14.36 -13.19 -16.24
C GLY A 84 13.91 -12.54 -14.92
N LEU A 85 14.47 -11.37 -14.63
CA LEU A 85 14.10 -10.54 -13.47
C LEU A 85 13.01 -9.55 -13.88
N TRP A 86 11.89 -9.56 -13.16
CA TRP A 86 10.73 -8.75 -13.50
C TRP A 86 10.10 -8.11 -12.26
N MET A 87 9.53 -6.92 -12.45
CA MET A 87 8.62 -6.32 -11.49
C MET A 87 7.23 -6.94 -11.66
N MET A 88 6.57 -7.30 -10.55
CA MET A 88 5.24 -7.92 -10.57
C MET A 88 4.24 -7.13 -11.42
N GLY A 89 4.26 -5.79 -11.31
CA GLY A 89 3.35 -4.90 -12.05
C GLY A 89 3.50 -4.94 -13.58
N HIS A 90 4.56 -5.54 -14.12
CA HIS A 90 4.75 -5.71 -15.55
C HIS A 90 4.32 -7.10 -16.07
N LEU A 91 4.21 -8.09 -15.18
CA LEU A 91 3.89 -9.47 -15.55
C LEU A 91 2.50 -9.92 -15.15
N ALA A 92 1.98 -9.43 -14.02
CA ALA A 92 0.68 -9.82 -13.53
C ALA A 92 -0.40 -9.43 -14.53
N GLU A 93 -1.33 -10.35 -14.82
CA GLU A 93 -2.56 -10.00 -15.52
C GLU A 93 -3.47 -9.26 -14.51
N PRO A 94 -3.77 -7.96 -14.75
CA PRO A 94 -4.36 -7.11 -13.73
C PRO A 94 -5.79 -7.50 -13.36
N ILE A 95 -6.62 -7.91 -14.32
CA ILE A 95 -8.03 -8.22 -14.05
C ILE A 95 -8.12 -9.48 -13.18
N ARG A 96 -7.34 -10.50 -13.51
CA ARG A 96 -7.23 -11.73 -12.74
C ARG A 96 -6.64 -11.47 -11.36
N LEU A 97 -5.59 -10.65 -11.26
CA LEU A 97 -4.96 -10.32 -9.99
C LEU A 97 -6.01 -9.74 -9.02
N MET A 98 -6.80 -8.76 -9.48
CA MET A 98 -7.86 -8.16 -8.67
C MET A 98 -8.92 -9.19 -8.24
N LYS A 99 -9.37 -10.07 -9.16
CA LYS A 99 -10.34 -11.13 -8.83
C LYS A 99 -9.82 -12.12 -7.80
N ASP A 100 -8.55 -12.50 -7.88
CA ASP A 100 -7.96 -13.43 -6.92
C ASP A 100 -7.75 -12.75 -5.56
N MET A 101 -7.42 -11.45 -5.55
CA MET A 101 -7.39 -10.63 -4.32
C MET A 101 -8.78 -10.53 -3.65
N GLU A 102 -9.86 -10.37 -4.43
CA GLU A 102 -11.24 -10.35 -3.90
C GLU A 102 -11.61 -11.65 -3.20
N LYS A 103 -11.27 -12.81 -3.80
CA LYS A 103 -11.49 -14.13 -3.18
C LYS A 103 -10.74 -14.30 -1.86
N MET A 104 -9.65 -13.55 -1.67
CA MET A 104 -8.84 -13.54 -0.44
C MET A 104 -9.29 -12.47 0.57
N GLY A 105 -10.43 -11.80 0.32
CA GLY A 105 -11.06 -10.87 1.26
C GLY A 105 -10.67 -9.40 1.07
N VAL A 106 -9.95 -9.05 0.00
CA VAL A 106 -9.69 -7.64 -0.34
C VAL A 106 -10.94 -7.03 -0.95
N LEU A 107 -11.31 -5.85 -0.47
CA LEU A 107 -12.37 -5.04 -1.08
C LEU A 107 -11.78 -4.28 -2.27
N VAL A 108 -12.28 -4.55 -3.47
CA VAL A 108 -11.87 -3.86 -4.70
C VAL A 108 -13.03 -3.00 -5.20
N HIS A 109 -12.73 -1.74 -5.49
CA HIS A 109 -13.70 -0.79 -6.04
C HIS A 109 -13.10 -0.11 -7.27
N ALA A 110 -13.88 0.04 -8.33
CA ALA A 110 -13.53 0.83 -9.50
C ALA A 110 -14.76 1.56 -10.01
N SER A 111 -14.66 2.88 -10.16
CA SER A 111 -15.73 3.75 -10.65
C SER A 111 -15.16 4.74 -11.67
N GLU A 112 -15.89 4.93 -12.77
CA GLU A 112 -15.72 6.08 -13.64
C GLU A 112 -16.50 7.26 -13.05
N VAL A 113 -15.84 8.41 -13.00
CA VAL A 113 -16.38 9.70 -12.52
C VAL A 113 -16.53 10.63 -13.71
#